data_AF-A0A291TI09-F1
#
_entry.id   AF-A0A291TI09-F1
#
_cell.length_a   1.000
_cell.length_b   1.000
_cell.length_c   1.000
_cell.angle_alpha   90.00
_cell.angle_beta   90.00
_cell.angle_gamma   90.00
#
_symmetry.space_group_name_H-M   'P 1'
#
loop_
_entity.id
_entity.type
_entity.pdbx_description
1 polymer ?
#
loop_
_entity_poly.entity_id
_entity_poly.type
_entity_poly.pdbx_seq_one_letter_code
_entity_poly.pdbx_strand_id
1 'polypeptide(L)'
;MTVARHYMNGNPHNNRNRIGSAAEALELTARGASIEEARNTVEIKYGKPLRVMDLIKKGEPEPVKTDLGTRCQKPFSDKALRLKRELVKGALLAEEESITCFKFLDCFECEYRALVAEVDDIWCMLSFHESLLEALQHPTINHNLPVAKIRDVINKIQVMLAGVERDYLDVYTGAVNKLHEQAHPLWDDEDSIADFYSIW
;
A
#
# COMPACT_ATOMS: atom_id res chain seq x y z
N MET A 1 -3.88 -38.23 9.82
CA MET A 1 -5.06 -37.50 10.31
C MET A 1 -4.72 -36.93 11.67
N THR A 2 -4.23 -35.68 11.71
CA THR A 2 -3.85 -34.98 12.95
C THR A 2 -3.96 -33.46 12.74
N VAL A 3 -4.99 -32.89 13.38
CA VAL A 3 -5.07 -31.56 14.02
C VAL A 3 -3.92 -30.58 13.73
N ALA A 4 -4.12 -29.66 12.79
CA ALA A 4 -3.41 -28.38 12.70
C ALA A 4 -4.37 -27.23 12.37
N ARG A 5 -5.59 -27.33 12.91
CA ARG A 5 -6.55 -26.23 13.02
C ARG A 5 -6.23 -25.56 14.37
N HIS A 6 -6.00 -24.25 14.36
CA HIS A 6 -5.59 -23.37 15.47
C HIS A 6 -4.08 -23.12 15.63
N TYR A 7 -3.58 -22.08 14.95
CA TYR A 7 -2.94 -20.87 15.52
C TYR A 7 -3.09 -19.82 14.40
N MET A 8 -3.95 -18.80 14.44
CA MET A 8 -4.10 -17.81 15.51
C MET A 8 -2.76 -17.39 16.12
N ASN A 9 -1.69 -17.36 15.33
CA ASN A 9 -0.58 -16.47 15.63
C ASN A 9 -0.90 -15.14 14.95
N GLY A 10 -1.40 -14.19 15.74
CA GLY A 10 -1.21 -12.79 15.42
C GLY A 10 0.28 -12.62 15.14
N ASN A 11 0.60 -12.28 13.89
CA ASN A 11 1.97 -12.11 13.45
C ASN A 11 2.67 -11.17 14.47
N PRO A 12 3.77 -11.56 15.13
CA PRO A 12 4.47 -10.68 16.06
C PRO A 12 4.85 -9.34 15.40
N HIS A 13 4.93 -9.30 14.07
CA HIS A 13 5.04 -8.10 13.26
C HIS A 13 3.74 -7.27 13.18
N ASN A 14 2.56 -7.90 13.05
CA ASN A 14 1.25 -7.22 13.20
C ASN A 14 1.11 -6.60 14.60
N ASN A 15 1.64 -7.26 15.63
CA ASN A 15 1.67 -6.69 16.98
C ASN A 15 2.59 -5.45 17.05
N ARG A 16 3.78 -5.50 16.42
CA ARG A 16 4.72 -4.36 16.39
C ARG A 16 4.22 -3.15 15.62
N ASN A 17 3.43 -3.33 14.55
CA ASN A 17 2.95 -2.19 13.76
C ASN A 17 1.68 -1.57 14.35
N ARG A 18 0.84 -2.38 15.02
CA ARG A 18 -0.17 -1.87 15.96
C ARG A 18 0.49 -1.10 17.10
N ILE A 19 1.63 -1.59 17.62
CA ILE A 19 2.44 -0.83 18.57
C ILE A 19 2.97 0.44 17.91
N GLY A 20 3.40 0.47 16.65
CA GLY A 20 3.91 1.67 15.99
C GLY A 20 2.88 2.78 15.85
N SER A 21 1.71 2.48 15.26
CA SER A 21 0.60 3.44 15.13
C SER A 21 0.04 3.85 16.49
N ALA A 22 -0.13 2.91 17.43
CA ALA A 22 -0.58 3.22 18.77
C ALA A 22 0.48 3.97 19.59
N ALA A 23 1.76 3.65 19.44
CA ALA A 23 2.86 4.34 20.12
C ALA A 23 3.02 5.75 19.60
N GLU A 24 2.85 5.99 18.29
CA GLU A 24 2.84 7.33 17.73
C GLU A 24 1.60 8.12 18.19
N ALA A 25 0.42 7.50 18.23
CA ALA A 25 -0.77 8.14 18.81
C ALA A 25 -0.58 8.46 20.31
N LEU A 26 0.05 7.55 21.07
CA LEU A 26 0.38 7.73 22.48
C LEU A 26 1.46 8.80 22.68
N GLU A 27 2.48 8.86 21.82
CA GLU A 27 3.53 9.87 21.82
C GLU A 27 2.94 11.26 21.55
N LEU A 28 2.08 11.39 20.54
CA LEU A 28 1.38 12.62 20.21
C LEU A 28 0.49 13.07 21.38
N THR A 29 -0.23 12.13 21.99
CA THR A 29 -1.05 12.41 23.18
C THR A 29 -0.19 12.84 24.37
N ALA A 30 0.95 12.18 24.60
CA ALA A 30 1.90 12.53 25.66
C ALA A 30 2.57 13.90 25.43
N ARG A 31 2.70 14.33 24.16
CA ARG A 31 3.14 15.66 23.76
C ARG A 31 2.04 16.73 23.84
N GLY A 32 0.84 16.37 24.29
CA GLY A 32 -0.25 17.30 24.56
C GLY A 32 -1.29 17.41 23.45
N ALA A 33 -1.22 16.61 22.38
CA ALA A 33 -2.33 16.50 21.44
C ALA A 33 -3.54 15.83 22.13
N SER A 34 -4.76 16.24 21.77
CA SER A 34 -5.95 15.49 22.17
C SER A 34 -5.93 14.10 21.53
N ILE A 35 -6.67 13.16 22.12
CA ILE A 35 -6.81 11.80 21.58
C ILE A 35 -7.35 11.85 20.14
N GLU A 36 -8.27 12.79 19.87
CA GLU A 36 -8.87 12.95 18.54
C GLU A 36 -7.89 13.54 17.53
N GLU A 37 -7.04 14.49 17.92
CA GLU A 37 -5.96 15.05 17.08
C GLU A 37 -4.86 14.03 16.83
N ALA A 38 -4.44 13.28 17.84
CA ALA A 38 -3.47 12.19 17.69
C ALA A 38 -4.01 11.11 16.75
N ARG A 39 -5.30 10.74 16.90
CA ARG A 39 -5.96 9.79 16.02
C ARG A 39 -6.05 10.32 14.59
N ASN A 40 -6.49 11.57 14.39
CA ASN A 40 -6.55 12.19 13.07
C ASN A 40 -5.17 12.32 12.43
N THR A 41 -4.13 12.65 13.20
CA THR A 41 -2.76 12.76 12.67
C THR A 41 -2.25 11.41 12.18
N VAL A 42 -2.48 10.35 12.95
CA VAL A 42 -2.16 8.97 12.55
C VAL A 42 -3.04 8.52 11.39
N GLU A 43 -4.34 8.83 11.39
CA GLU A 43 -5.27 8.53 10.29
C GLU A 43 -4.90 9.28 8.99
N ILE A 44 -4.43 10.53 9.07
CA ILE A 44 -3.94 11.30 7.92
C ILE A 44 -2.63 10.69 7.41
N LYS A 45 -1.72 10.33 8.31
CA LYS A 45 -0.40 9.78 7.97
C LYS A 45 -0.48 8.40 7.32
N TYR A 46 -1.35 7.53 7.83
CA TYR A 46 -1.44 6.14 7.39
C TYR A 46 -2.65 5.86 6.47
N GLY A 47 -3.61 6.78 6.41
CA GLY A 47 -4.84 6.68 5.62
C GLY A 47 -5.95 5.93 6.36
N LYS A 48 -7.15 6.50 6.42
CA LYS A 48 -8.37 5.77 6.80
C LYS A 48 -8.86 4.97 5.59
N PRO A 49 -9.12 3.65 5.70
CA PRO A 49 -9.73 2.92 4.60
C PRO A 49 -11.14 3.47 4.33
N LEU A 50 -11.43 3.73 3.06
CA LEU A 50 -12.70 4.27 2.58
C LEU A 50 -13.32 3.29 1.58
N ARG A 51 -14.65 3.23 1.46
CA ARG A 51 -15.28 2.55 0.31
C ARG A 51 -15.41 3.51 -0.86
N VAL A 52 -15.33 3.00 -2.09
CA VAL A 52 -15.58 3.79 -3.31
C VAL A 52 -16.93 4.50 -3.23
N MET A 53 -17.94 3.76 -2.79
CA MET A 53 -19.31 4.27 -2.67
C MET A 53 -19.42 5.48 -1.74
N ASP A 54 -18.55 5.61 -0.73
CA ASP A 54 -18.59 6.75 0.18
C ASP A 54 -18.00 8.01 -0.46
N LEU A 55 -17.05 7.86 -1.39
CA LEU A 55 -16.52 8.97 -2.20
C LEU A 55 -17.56 9.44 -3.22
N ILE A 56 -18.20 8.49 -3.92
CA ILE A 56 -19.26 8.79 -4.89
C ILE A 56 -20.42 9.53 -4.20
N LYS A 57 -20.83 9.09 -3.00
CA LYS A 57 -21.89 9.77 -2.21
C LYS A 57 -21.55 11.21 -1.83
N LYS A 58 -20.25 11.53 -1.70
CA LYS A 58 -19.76 12.89 -1.43
C LYS A 58 -19.66 13.74 -2.70
N GLY A 59 -19.92 13.17 -3.88
CA GLY A 59 -19.74 13.84 -5.17
C GLY A 59 -18.27 13.90 -5.61
N GLU A 60 -17.39 13.15 -4.97
CA GLU A 60 -15.98 13.04 -5.37
C GLU A 60 -15.84 12.01 -6.49
N PRO A 61 -14.95 12.25 -7.49
CA PRO A 61 -14.68 11.29 -8.54
C PRO A 61 -14.06 10.02 -7.95
N GLU A 62 -14.35 8.88 -8.58
CA GLU A 62 -13.73 7.61 -8.20
C GLU A 62 -12.21 7.67 -8.40
N PRO A 63 -11.40 7.34 -7.37
CA PRO A 63 -9.95 7.31 -7.50
C PRO A 63 -9.50 6.23 -8.47
N VAL A 64 -8.46 6.54 -9.25
CA VAL A 64 -7.90 5.64 -10.28
C VAL A 64 -7.14 4.49 -9.62
N LYS A 65 -7.40 3.24 -10.02
CA LYS A 65 -6.67 2.07 -9.52
C LYS A 65 -5.16 2.17 -9.82
N THR A 66 -4.36 1.64 -8.91
CA THR A 66 -2.91 1.49 -9.08
C THR A 66 -2.54 0.03 -8.98
N ASP A 67 -1.37 -0.34 -9.49
CA ASP A 67 -0.90 -1.74 -9.47
C ASP A 67 -0.48 -2.21 -8.07
N LEU A 68 -0.51 -1.34 -7.05
CA LEU A 68 -0.10 -1.64 -5.66
C LEU A 68 -1.29 -2.00 -4.76
N GLY A 69 -2.50 -2.09 -5.30
CA GLY A 69 -3.74 -2.22 -4.52
C GLY A 69 -4.16 -0.95 -3.78
N THR A 70 -3.51 0.19 -4.05
CA THR A 70 -3.98 1.52 -3.65
C THR A 70 -4.71 2.19 -4.82
N ARG A 71 -5.35 3.33 -4.57
CA ARG A 71 -5.90 4.18 -5.63
C ARG A 71 -5.36 5.60 -5.56
N CYS A 72 -5.38 6.32 -6.68
CA CYS A 72 -4.88 7.68 -6.80
C CYS A 72 -6.03 8.67 -7.07
N GLN A 73 -6.17 9.68 -6.22
CA GLN A 73 -7.16 10.74 -6.39
C GLN A 73 -6.74 11.80 -7.43
N LYS A 74 -5.43 11.96 -7.67
CA LYS A 74 -4.88 12.93 -8.64
C LYS A 74 -3.76 12.31 -9.49
N PRO A 75 -4.10 11.42 -10.44
CA PRO A 75 -3.10 10.71 -11.27
C PRO A 75 -2.27 11.65 -12.15
N PHE A 76 -2.82 12.82 -12.52
CA PHE A 76 -2.19 13.85 -13.35
C PHE A 76 -1.77 15.09 -12.55
N SER A 77 -1.36 14.91 -11.29
CA SER A 77 -0.89 16.00 -10.42
C SER A 77 0.41 16.65 -10.94
N ASP A 78 0.85 17.72 -10.27
CA ASP A 78 2.15 18.36 -10.54
C ASP A 78 3.33 17.38 -10.49
N LYS A 79 3.22 16.32 -9.69
CA LYS A 79 4.22 15.24 -9.64
C LYS A 79 4.30 14.49 -10.98
N ALA A 80 3.15 14.22 -11.60
CA ALA A 80 3.08 13.58 -12.92
C ALA A 80 3.66 14.50 -14.00
N LEU A 81 3.35 15.80 -13.95
CA LEU A 81 3.90 16.79 -14.87
C LEU A 81 5.42 16.94 -14.74
N ARG A 82 5.96 16.90 -13.52
CA ARG A 82 7.42 16.91 -13.28
C ARG A 82 8.08 15.67 -13.86
N LEU A 83 7.52 14.48 -13.58
CA LEU A 83 8.01 13.22 -14.15
C LEU A 83 7.98 13.23 -15.67
N LYS A 84 6.88 13.71 -16.28
CA LYS A 84 6.77 13.87 -17.74
C LYS A 84 7.93 14.70 -18.29
N ARG A 85 8.20 15.87 -17.69
CA ARG A 85 9.30 16.75 -18.14
C ARG A 85 10.65 16.07 -18.06
N GLU A 86 10.90 15.29 -17.00
CA GLU A 86 12.14 14.52 -16.83
C GLU A 86 12.30 13.45 -17.92
N LEU A 87 11.24 12.69 -18.20
CA LEU A 87 11.26 11.62 -19.21
C LEU A 87 11.36 12.15 -20.64
N VAL A 88 10.62 13.22 -20.97
CA VAL A 88 10.71 13.90 -22.27
C VAL A 88 12.12 14.44 -22.48
N LYS A 89 12.72 15.08 -21.46
CA LYS A 89 14.11 15.55 -21.52
C LYS A 89 15.11 14.40 -21.70
N GLY A 90 14.82 13.22 -21.15
CA GLY A 90 15.59 12.00 -21.31
C GLY A 90 15.31 11.22 -22.61
N ALA A 91 14.43 11.70 -23.48
CA ALA A 91 13.96 11.01 -24.69
C ALA A 91 13.33 9.61 -24.40
N LEU A 92 12.76 9.43 -23.21
CA LEU A 92 12.06 8.22 -22.77
C LEU A 92 10.54 8.30 -22.95
N LEU A 93 10.02 9.46 -23.35
CA LEU A 93 8.60 9.74 -23.54
C LEU A 93 8.43 10.85 -24.59
N ALA A 94 7.46 10.74 -25.49
CA ALA A 94 7.15 11.80 -26.44
C ALA A 94 6.40 12.97 -25.77
N GLU A 95 6.47 14.16 -26.37
CA GLU A 95 5.92 15.38 -25.77
C GLU A 95 4.38 15.36 -25.70
N GLU A 96 3.75 14.67 -26.65
CA GLU A 96 2.31 14.43 -26.73
C GLU A 96 1.79 13.38 -25.74
N GLU A 97 2.66 12.50 -25.22
CA GLU A 97 2.24 11.40 -24.34
C GLU A 97 1.95 11.90 -22.92
N SER A 98 0.85 11.42 -22.33
CA SER A 98 0.52 11.67 -20.92
C SER A 98 1.02 10.53 -20.05
N ILE A 99 1.61 10.85 -18.89
CA ILE A 99 2.04 9.86 -17.91
C ILE A 99 1.41 10.18 -16.55
N THR A 100 1.14 9.15 -15.75
CA THR A 100 0.74 9.28 -14.35
C THR A 100 1.96 9.30 -13.44
N CYS A 101 1.85 9.83 -12.22
CA CYS A 101 3.00 9.98 -11.32
C CYS A 101 3.53 8.66 -10.70
N PHE A 102 3.17 7.50 -11.24
CA PHE A 102 3.32 6.19 -10.59
C PHE A 102 4.79 5.79 -10.43
N LYS A 103 5.40 6.25 -9.33
CA LYS A 103 6.64 5.71 -8.77
C LYS A 103 6.24 4.73 -7.68
N PHE A 104 6.37 3.43 -7.97
CA PHE A 104 5.94 2.29 -7.15
C PHE A 104 5.94 2.56 -5.64
N LEU A 105 7.11 2.66 -5.01
CA LEU A 105 7.21 2.81 -3.55
C LEU A 105 6.82 4.20 -3.03
N ASP A 106 6.98 5.25 -3.84
CA ASP A 106 6.65 6.63 -3.44
C ASP A 106 5.14 6.86 -3.32
N CYS A 107 4.31 6.02 -3.95
CA CYS A 107 2.87 6.09 -3.78
C CYS A 107 2.46 5.88 -2.32
N PHE A 108 3.26 5.18 -1.52
CA PHE A 108 3.01 5.02 -0.08
C PHE A 108 3.37 6.26 0.77
N GLU A 109 3.82 7.34 0.15
CA GLU A 109 4.09 8.64 0.77
C GLU A 109 3.30 9.77 0.13
N CYS A 110 2.48 9.44 -0.88
CA CYS A 110 1.71 10.41 -1.63
C CYS A 110 0.44 10.82 -0.87
N GLU A 111 0.20 12.13 -0.76
CA GLU A 111 -1.03 12.69 -0.19
C GLU A 111 -2.29 12.31 -1.00
N TYR A 112 -2.15 12.03 -2.30
CA TYR A 112 -3.25 11.65 -3.18
C TYR A 112 -3.55 10.15 -3.16
N ARG A 113 -2.83 9.37 -2.33
CA ARG A 113 -3.08 7.94 -2.16
C ARG A 113 -4.37 7.74 -1.35
N ALA A 114 -5.32 7.04 -1.93
CA ALA A 114 -6.49 6.53 -1.26
C ALA A 114 -6.33 5.03 -0.98
N LEU A 115 -6.62 4.62 0.25
CA LEU A 115 -6.84 3.22 0.58
C LEU A 115 -8.33 2.93 0.41
N VAL A 116 -8.66 2.09 -0.56
CA VAL A 116 -10.04 1.72 -0.86
C VAL A 116 -10.30 0.30 -0.39
N ALA A 117 -11.33 0.14 0.45
CA ALA A 117 -11.76 -1.15 0.99
C ALA A 117 -12.66 -1.91 -0.01
N GLU A 118 -12.11 -2.27 -1.17
CA GLU A 118 -12.70 -3.25 -2.10
C GLU A 118 -11.88 -4.54 -2.09
N VAL A 119 -12.54 -5.69 -2.23
CA VAL A 119 -11.87 -7.02 -2.13
C VAL A 119 -10.71 -7.14 -3.11
N ASP A 120 -10.90 -6.64 -4.32
CA ASP A 120 -9.91 -6.70 -5.41
C ASP A 120 -8.67 -5.84 -5.11
N ASP A 121 -8.87 -4.62 -4.59
CA ASP A 121 -7.78 -3.70 -4.24
C ASP A 121 -6.97 -4.25 -3.05
N ILE A 122 -7.65 -4.82 -2.04
CA ILE A 122 -7.00 -5.41 -0.87
C ILE A 122 -6.27 -6.72 -1.23
N TRP A 123 -6.82 -7.52 -2.15
CA TRP A 123 -6.15 -8.72 -2.66
C TRP A 123 -4.87 -8.36 -3.43
N CYS A 124 -4.93 -7.31 -4.27
CA CYS A 124 -3.77 -6.76 -4.95
C CYS A 124 -2.71 -6.29 -3.95
N MET A 125 -3.11 -5.55 -2.92
CA MET A 125 -2.20 -5.06 -1.87
C MET A 125 -1.55 -6.19 -1.05
N LEU A 126 -2.32 -7.23 -0.72
CA LEU A 126 -1.80 -8.42 -0.04
C LEU A 126 -0.76 -9.14 -0.90
N SER A 127 -1.04 -9.32 -2.19
CA SER A 127 -0.13 -9.97 -3.14
C SER A 127 1.17 -9.17 -3.27
N PHE A 128 1.06 -7.85 -3.45
CA PHE A 128 2.22 -6.96 -3.49
C PHE A 128 3.07 -7.04 -2.21
N HIS A 129 2.42 -7.12 -1.04
CA HIS A 129 3.12 -7.27 0.23
C HIS A 129 3.91 -8.59 0.33
N GLU A 130 3.37 -9.71 -0.18
CA GLU A 130 4.09 -10.98 -0.25
C GLU A 130 5.31 -10.87 -1.20
N SER A 131 5.14 -10.24 -2.37
CA SER A 131 6.26 -9.99 -3.30
C SER A 131 7.38 -9.15 -2.67
N LEU A 132 7.04 -8.12 -1.87
CA LEU A 132 8.04 -7.32 -1.15
C LEU A 132 8.77 -8.13 -0.05
N LEU A 133 8.09 -9.09 0.60
CA LEU A 133 8.73 -9.95 1.60
C LEU A 133 9.66 -10.98 0.95
N GLU A 134 9.25 -11.54 -0.18
CA GLU A 134 10.06 -12.43 -1.00
C GLU A 134 11.33 -11.71 -1.50
N ALA A 135 11.19 -10.47 -2.00
CA ALA A 135 12.31 -9.60 -2.40
C ALA A 135 13.44 -9.55 -1.39
N LEU A 136 13.08 -9.34 -0.12
CA LEU A 136 14.03 -9.19 0.96
C LEU A 136 14.72 -10.50 1.35
N GLN A 137 14.15 -11.65 0.96
CA GLN A 137 14.68 -12.97 1.23
C GLN A 137 15.64 -13.46 0.14
N HIS A 138 15.62 -12.88 -1.07
CA HIS A 138 16.50 -13.25 -2.17
C HIS A 138 17.83 -12.47 -2.14
N PRO A 139 18.96 -13.10 -1.74
CA PRO A 139 20.23 -12.39 -1.53
C PRO A 139 20.83 -11.83 -2.84
N THR A 140 20.55 -12.48 -3.97
CA THR A 140 20.98 -12.05 -5.32
C THR A 140 20.33 -10.76 -5.76
N ILE A 141 19.13 -10.44 -5.25
CA ILE A 141 18.35 -9.24 -5.60
C ILE A 141 18.66 -8.11 -4.62
N ASN A 142 18.89 -8.46 -3.35
CA ASN A 142 19.07 -7.53 -2.23
C ASN A 142 20.23 -6.52 -2.38
N HIS A 143 21.23 -6.78 -3.23
CA HIS A 143 22.40 -5.90 -3.36
C HIS A 143 22.09 -4.50 -3.92
N ASN A 144 21.05 -4.36 -4.75
CA ASN A 144 20.68 -3.07 -5.38
C ASN A 144 19.35 -2.52 -4.85
N LEU A 145 18.65 -3.25 -3.98
CA LEU A 145 17.35 -2.81 -3.49
C LEU A 145 17.47 -1.70 -2.44
N PRO A 146 16.56 -0.70 -2.45
CA PRO A 146 16.44 0.27 -1.38
C PRO A 146 15.77 -0.36 -0.15
N VAL A 147 16.47 -1.27 0.53
CA VAL A 147 15.95 -2.13 1.61
C VAL A 147 15.21 -1.35 2.70
N ALA A 148 15.74 -0.19 3.11
CA ALA A 148 15.09 0.66 4.10
C ALA A 148 13.70 1.11 3.64
N LYS A 149 13.61 1.57 2.39
CA LYS A 149 12.36 2.02 1.78
C LYS A 149 11.35 0.89 1.60
N ILE A 150 11.81 -0.30 1.20
CA ILE A 150 10.95 -1.48 1.08
C ILE A 150 10.37 -1.85 2.46
N ARG A 151 11.20 -1.87 3.51
CA ARG A 151 10.73 -2.12 4.88
C ARG A 151 9.71 -1.07 5.35
N ASP A 152 9.93 0.20 5.03
CA ASP A 152 8.99 1.28 5.35
C ASP A 152 7.65 1.09 4.64
N VAL A 153 7.67 0.65 3.37
CA VAL A 153 6.45 0.35 2.62
C VAL A 153 5.72 -0.87 3.18
N ILE A 154 6.43 -1.96 3.51
CA ILE A 154 5.85 -3.14 4.18
C ILE A 154 5.12 -2.72 5.47
N ASN A 155 5.77 -1.91 6.31
CA ASN A 155 5.18 -1.42 7.55
C ASN A 155 3.89 -0.63 7.29
N LYS A 156 3.89 0.26 6.28
CA LYS A 156 2.72 1.05 5.91
C LYS A 156 1.58 0.18 5.39
N ILE A 157 1.87 -0.80 4.53
CA ILE A 157 0.86 -1.75 4.03
C ILE A 157 0.22 -2.49 5.20
N GLN A 158 1.01 -2.96 6.16
CA GLN A 158 0.47 -3.67 7.33
C GLN A 158 -0.42 -2.80 8.21
N VAL A 159 -0.07 -1.52 8.40
CA VAL A 159 -0.95 -0.56 9.11
C VAL A 159 -2.27 -0.37 8.35
N MET A 160 -2.21 -0.24 7.02
CA MET A 160 -3.42 -0.13 6.19
C MET A 160 -4.31 -1.36 6.28
N LEU A 161 -3.72 -2.55 6.09
CA LEU A 161 -4.44 -3.83 6.16
C LEU A 161 -5.07 -4.05 7.53
N ALA A 162 -4.39 -3.67 8.62
CA ALA A 162 -4.97 -3.72 9.96
C ALA A 162 -6.18 -2.78 10.12
N GLY A 163 -6.16 -1.61 9.48
CA GLY A 163 -7.32 -0.71 9.41
C GLY A 163 -8.49 -1.35 8.67
N VAL A 164 -8.22 -2.03 7.55
CA VAL A 164 -9.23 -2.75 6.76
C VAL A 164 -9.79 -3.94 7.53
N GLU A 165 -8.95 -4.76 8.16
CA GLU A 165 -9.38 -5.89 8.99
C GLU A 165 -10.32 -5.45 10.11
N ARG A 166 -10.01 -4.32 10.75
CA ARG A 166 -10.83 -3.74 11.84
C ARG A 166 -12.15 -3.17 11.34
N ASP A 167 -12.14 -2.39 10.26
CA ASP A 167 -13.27 -1.56 9.86
C ASP A 167 -14.12 -2.21 8.74
N TYR A 168 -13.56 -3.16 8.00
CA TYR A 168 -14.13 -3.82 6.81
C TYR A 168 -13.74 -5.31 6.76
N LEU A 169 -14.04 -6.04 7.83
CA LEU A 169 -13.66 -7.44 8.01
C LEU A 169 -14.13 -8.36 6.87
N ASP A 170 -15.30 -8.09 6.29
CA ASP A 170 -15.85 -8.79 5.13
C ASP A 170 -14.92 -8.68 3.91
N VAL A 171 -14.43 -7.47 3.64
CA VAL A 171 -13.51 -7.17 2.54
C VAL A 171 -12.19 -7.87 2.76
N TYR A 172 -11.62 -7.73 3.97
CA TYR A 172 -10.35 -8.35 4.32
C TYR A 172 -10.40 -9.87 4.17
N THR A 173 -11.45 -10.50 4.70
CA THR A 173 -11.63 -11.97 4.61
C THR A 173 -11.77 -12.43 3.16
N GLY A 174 -12.54 -11.69 2.35
CA GLY A 174 -12.67 -11.98 0.92
C GLY A 174 -11.34 -11.89 0.16
N ALA A 175 -10.53 -10.88 0.47
CA ALA A 175 -9.22 -10.68 -0.15
C ALA A 175 -8.22 -11.76 0.26
N VAL A 176 -8.19 -12.16 1.53
CA VAL A 176 -7.36 -13.26 2.03
C VAL A 176 -7.75 -14.59 1.40
N ASN A 177 -9.06 -14.86 1.23
CA ASN A 177 -9.52 -16.06 0.54
C ASN A 177 -9.04 -16.12 -0.91
N LYS A 178 -9.11 -14.99 -1.64
CA LYS A 178 -8.55 -14.91 -3.00
C LYS A 178 -7.04 -15.17 -3.01
N LEU A 179 -6.29 -14.55 -2.08
CA LEU A 179 -4.85 -14.75 -1.96
C LEU A 179 -4.48 -16.23 -1.74
N HIS A 180 -5.25 -16.94 -0.90
CA HIS A 180 -5.05 -18.37 -0.68
C HIS A 180 -5.30 -19.22 -1.94
N GLU A 181 -6.16 -18.77 -2.84
CA GLU A 181 -6.40 -19.45 -4.12
C GLU A 181 -5.29 -19.13 -5.11
N GLN A 182 -4.89 -17.85 -5.21
CA GLN A 182 -3.81 -17.37 -6.07
C GLN A 182 -3.40 -15.94 -5.73
N ALA A 183 -2.17 -15.57 -6.12
CA ALA A 183 -1.76 -14.18 -6.13
C ALA A 183 -2.60 -13.37 -7.14
N HIS A 184 -2.68 -12.06 -6.90
CA HIS A 184 -3.26 -11.14 -7.86
C HIS A 184 -2.45 -11.20 -9.16
N PRO A 185 -3.06 -11.25 -10.36
CA PRO A 185 -2.35 -11.41 -11.63
C PRO A 185 -1.23 -10.39 -11.94
N LEU A 186 -1.25 -9.24 -11.26
CA LEU A 186 -0.19 -8.21 -11.35
C LEU A 186 1.09 -8.57 -10.58
N TRP A 187 1.03 -9.63 -9.76
CA TRP A 187 2.06 -10.05 -8.81
C TRP A 187 2.22 -11.58 -8.79
N ASP A 188 1.68 -12.28 -9.79
CA ASP A 188 1.64 -13.75 -9.89
C ASP A 188 2.77 -14.34 -10.75
N ASP A 189 3.57 -13.51 -11.43
CA ASP A 189 4.70 -13.97 -12.24
C ASP A 189 6.07 -13.50 -11.67
N GLU A 190 7.10 -14.33 -11.86
CA GLU A 190 8.50 -14.01 -11.51
C GLU A 190 8.99 -12.75 -12.27
N ASP A 191 8.43 -12.47 -13.45
CA ASP A 191 8.81 -11.37 -14.32
C ASP A 191 8.34 -9.99 -13.80
N SER A 192 7.12 -9.85 -13.25
CA SER A 192 6.62 -8.60 -12.63
C SER A 192 7.45 -8.23 -11.39
N ILE A 193 7.91 -9.26 -10.70
CA ILE A 193 8.78 -9.11 -9.55
C ILE A 193 10.19 -8.70 -10.01
N ALA A 194 10.72 -9.31 -11.07
CA ALA A 194 11.99 -8.92 -11.70
C ALA A 194 11.96 -7.50 -12.29
N ASP A 195 10.86 -7.08 -12.91
CA ASP A 195 10.65 -5.73 -13.41
C ASP A 195 10.59 -4.72 -12.26
N PHE A 196 9.92 -5.05 -11.15
CA PHE A 196 9.99 -4.23 -9.94
C PHE A 196 11.44 -4.09 -9.41
N TYR A 197 12.26 -5.14 -9.54
CA TYR A 197 13.66 -5.13 -9.11
C TYR A 197 14.63 -4.45 -10.09
N SER A 198 14.30 -4.41 -11.38
CA SER A 198 15.17 -3.85 -12.43
C SER A 198 15.10 -2.33 -12.53
N ILE A 199 14.13 -1.70 -11.86
CA ILE A 199 13.92 -0.24 -11.83
C ILE A 199 14.86 0.47 -10.82
N TRP A 200 15.68 -0.27 -10.07
CA TRP A 200 16.59 0.26 -9.03
C TRP A 200 18.08 0.13 -9.38
#